data_AF-A0A954X023-F1
#
_entry.id   AF-A0A954X023-F1
#
_cell.length_a   1.000
_cell.length_b   1.000
_cell.length_c   1.000
_cell.angle_alpha   90.00
_cell.angle_beta   90.00
_cell.angle_gamma   90.00
#
_symmetry.space_group_name_H-M   'P 1'
#
loop_
_entity.id
_entity.type
_entity.pdbx_description
1 polymer ?
#
loop_
_entity_poly.entity_id
_entity_poly.type
_entity_poly.pdbx_seq_one_letter_code
_entity_poly.pdbx_strand_id
1 'polypeptide(L)' 'MFGRNIRRVSIIEPLESRNLMDGSGLMEKVFDFSLPDVNPTSGTFGQNVSPSDYLGKVSAWYFGYST' A
#
# COMPACT_ATOMS: atom_id res chain seq x y z
N MET A 1 -51.00 -19.71 -23.16
CA MET A 1 -50.11 -20.65 -22.44
C MET A 1 -48.86 -19.88 -22.03
N PHE A 2 -48.54 -19.88 -20.73
CA PHE A 2 -47.60 -18.94 -20.09
C PHE A 2 -46.12 -19.25 -20.37
N GLY A 3 -45.36 -18.22 -20.74
CA GLY A 3 -43.91 -18.28 -20.92
C GLY A 3 -43.18 -18.44 -19.59
N ARG A 4 -42.23 -19.37 -19.53
CA ARG A 4 -41.40 -19.65 -18.34
C ARG A 4 -40.44 -18.48 -18.09
N ASN A 5 -40.63 -17.80 -16.96
CA ASN A 5 -39.73 -16.76 -16.46
C ASN A 5 -38.52 -17.43 -15.78
N ILE A 6 -37.34 -17.35 -16.39
CA ILE A 6 -36.09 -17.81 -15.78
C ILE A 6 -35.60 -16.71 -14.83
N ARG A 7 -35.72 -16.94 -13.52
CA ARG A 7 -35.12 -16.05 -12.52
C ARG A 7 -33.61 -16.28 -12.52
N ARG A 8 -32.85 -15.35 -13.10
CA ARG A 8 -31.40 -15.28 -12.94
C ARG A 8 -31.10 -15.01 -11.46
N VAL A 9 -30.57 -15.99 -10.76
CA VAL A 9 -30.06 -15.84 -9.39
C VAL A 9 -28.73 -15.12 -9.50
N SER A 10 -28.67 -13.86 -9.08
CA SER A 10 -27.41 -13.17 -8.89
C SER A 10 -26.73 -13.77 -7.67
N ILE A 11 -25.62 -14.48 -7.89
CA ILE A 11 -24.73 -14.89 -6.81
C ILE A 11 -24.13 -13.59 -6.26
N ILE A 12 -24.55 -13.20 -5.06
CA ILE A 12 -23.95 -12.07 -4.34
C ILE A 12 -22.67 -12.64 -3.74
N GLU A 13 -21.53 -12.37 -4.37
CA GLU A 13 -20.23 -12.59 -3.71
C GLU A 13 -20.20 -11.73 -2.44
N PRO A 14 -19.77 -12.26 -1.29
CA PRO A 14 -19.58 -11.44 -0.11
C PRO A 14 -18.55 -10.38 -0.46
N LEU A 15 -19.00 -9.12 -0.53
CA LEU A 15 -18.14 -7.96 -0.66
C LEU A 15 -17.06 -8.09 0.42
N GLU A 16 -15.80 -8.20 0.00
CA GLU A 16 -14.69 -8.14 0.95
C GLU A 16 -14.92 -6.95 1.87
N SER A 17 -14.80 -7.20 3.18
CA SER A 17 -15.01 -6.19 4.20
C SER A 17 -14.19 -4.97 3.82
N ARG A 18 -14.87 -3.88 3.42
CA ARG A 18 -14.22 -2.59 3.21
C ARG A 18 -13.55 -2.28 4.54
N ASN A 19 -12.23 -2.38 4.59
CA ASN A 19 -11.45 -1.94 5.74
C ASN A 19 -11.83 -0.48 5.95
N LEU A 20 -12.72 -0.25 6.90
CA LEU A 20 -13.18 1.06 7.30
C LEU A 20 -11.94 1.69 7.92
N MET A 21 -11.28 2.61 7.20
CA MET A 21 -10.23 3.44 7.74
C MET A 21 -10.84 4.30 8.84
N ASP A 22 -10.91 3.77 10.06
CA ASP A 22 -11.42 4.43 11.26
C ASP A 22 -10.40 5.39 11.88
N GLY A 23 -9.35 5.76 11.13
CA GLY A 23 -8.26 6.62 11.58
C GLY A 23 -7.37 5.98 12.65
N SER A 24 -7.67 4.75 13.09
CA SER A 24 -6.87 3.97 14.04
C SER A 24 -6.12 2.83 13.37
N GLY A 25 -5.90 2.95 12.05
CA GLY A 25 -5.21 1.98 11.22
C GLY A 25 -3.96 1.49 11.93
N LEU A 26 -4.01 0.23 12.37
CA LEU A 26 -2.87 -0.58 12.76
C LEU A 26 -1.73 -0.16 11.85
N MET A 27 -0.67 0.48 12.40
CA MET A 27 0.49 0.96 11.65
C MET A 27 0.75 -0.01 10.52
N GLU A 28 0.31 0.35 9.32
CA GLU A 28 0.50 -0.49 8.15
C GLU A 28 2.00 -0.68 8.11
N LYS A 29 2.45 -1.93 8.24
CA LYS A 29 3.87 -2.26 8.37
C LYS A 29 4.60 -1.57 7.22
N VAL A 30 5.19 -0.41 7.52
CA VAL A 30 5.90 0.38 6.52
C VAL A 30 6.94 -0.56 5.97
N PHE A 31 6.94 -0.73 4.64
CA PHE A 31 7.87 -1.64 3.99
C PHE A 31 9.29 -1.33 4.48
N ASP A 32 9.91 -2.28 5.18
CA ASP A 32 11.23 -2.10 5.78
C ASP A 32 12.30 -2.52 4.78
N PHE A 33 12.57 -1.64 3.82
CA PHE A 33 13.69 -1.77 2.90
C PHE A 33 14.77 -0.75 3.26
N SER A 34 15.98 -1.00 2.79
CA SER A 34 17.13 -0.12 3.02
C SER A 34 17.79 0.21 1.69
N LEU A 35 18.01 1.50 1.43
CA LEU A 35 18.66 2.02 0.23
C LEU A 35 19.95 2.75 0.60
N PRO A 36 21.03 2.62 -0.18
CA PRO A 36 22.21 3.46 0.01
C PRO A 36 21.87 4.91 -0.34
N ASP A 37 22.22 5.84 0.54
CA ASP A 37 22.14 7.27 0.28
C ASP A 37 23.29 7.68 -0.66
N VAL A 38 22.93 7.91 -1.92
CA VAL A 38 23.86 8.34 -2.98
C VAL A 38 23.85 9.84 -3.20
N ASN A 39 23.14 10.63 -2.37
CA ASN A 39 23.11 12.09 -2.50
C ASN A 39 24.32 12.72 -1.79
N PRO A 40 25.32 13.29 -2.50
CA PRO A 40 26.56 13.81 -1.90
C PRO A 40 26.36 15.05 -1.02
N THR A 41 25.20 15.70 -1.10
CA THR A 41 24.87 16.85 -0.22
C THR A 41 24.15 16.43 1.05
N SER A 42 23.85 15.13 1.22
CA SER A 42 23.16 14.59 2.38
C SER A 42 24.11 14.46 3.58
N GLY A 43 23.60 14.71 4.79
CA GLY A 43 24.34 14.43 6.03
C GLY A 43 24.55 12.94 6.30
N THR A 44 23.79 12.09 5.62
CA THR A 44 23.88 10.61 5.69
C THR A 44 24.51 10.01 4.45
N PHE A 45 25.22 10.79 3.63
CA PHE A 45 25.84 10.31 2.40
C PHE A 45 26.68 9.04 2.62
N GLY A 46 26.44 8.02 1.80
CA GLY A 46 27.10 6.72 1.87
C GLY A 46 26.57 5.78 2.94
N GLN A 47 25.62 6.22 3.78
CA GLN A 47 24.93 5.35 4.74
C GLN A 47 23.67 4.75 4.13
N ASN A 48 23.20 3.67 4.74
CA ASN A 48 21.93 3.07 4.42
C ASN A 48 20.79 3.84 5.09
N VAL A 49 19.76 4.18 4.32
CA VAL A 49 18.53 4.84 4.80
C VAL A 49 17.33 3.93 4.57
N SER A 50 16.40 3.94 5.51
CA SER A 50 15.17 3.14 5.51
C SER A 50 13.98 4.02 5.85
N PRO A 51 12.75 3.61 5.50
CA PRO A 51 11.55 4.31 5.96
C PRO A 51 11.46 4.43 7.49
N SER A 52 12.06 3.48 8.24
CA SER A 52 12.06 3.49 9.70
C SER A 52 12.91 4.63 10.30
N ASP A 53 13.92 5.12 9.58
CA ASP A 53 14.72 6.28 10.00
C ASP A 53 13.91 7.59 10.00
N TYR A 54 12.75 7.58 9.34
CA TYR A 54 11.84 8.72 9.19
C TYR A 54 10.49 8.51 9.89
N LEU A 55 10.42 7.62 10.89
CA LEU A 55 9.20 7.43 11.69
C LEU A 55 8.67 8.76 12.26
N GLY A 56 7.35 8.96 12.14
CA GLY A 56 6.69 10.21 12.55
C GLY A 56 6.86 11.37 11.57
N LYS A 57 7.49 11.16 10.41
CA LYS A 57 7.62 12.15 9.33
C LYS A 57 6.90 11.67 8.07
N VAL A 58 6.41 12.62 7.28
CA VAL A 58 5.91 12.34 5.93
C VAL A 58 7.12 12.11 5.02
N SER A 59 7.18 10.95 4.36
CA SER A 59 8.21 10.60 3.39
C SER A 59 7.59 9.98 2.14
N ALA A 60 8.26 10.13 1.00
CA ALA A 60 7.83 9.56 -0.28
C ALA A 60 8.97 8.71 -0.86
N TRP A 61 8.63 7.52 -1.34
CA TRP A 61 9.57 6.55 -1.88
C TRP A 61 9.01 6.02 -3.20
N TYR A 62 9.83 6.02 -4.25
CA TYR A 62 9.42 5.61 -5.59
C TYR A 62 10.44 4.62 -6.14
N PHE A 63 9.93 3.47 -6.62
CA PHE A 63 10.73 2.46 -7.30
C PHE A 63 10.33 2.46 -8.78
N GLY A 64 11.30 2.77 -9.65
CA GLY A 64 11.15 2.66 -11.09
C GLY A 64 11.74 1.36 -11.60
N TYR A 65 11.11 0.77 -12.61
CA TYR A 65 11.69 -0.32 -13.39
C TYR A 65 12.01 0.19 -14.79
N SER A 66 13.19 -0.15 -15.30
CA SER A 66 13.60 0.11 -16.68
C SER A 66 14.14 -1.19 -17.25
N THR A 67 13.66 -1.56 -18.44
CA THR A 67 14.14 -2.71 -19.22
C THR A 67 15.26 -2.32 -20.15
#